data_AF-A0AAU2BNZ3-F1
#
_entry.id   AF-A0AAU2BNZ3-F1
#
_cell.length_a   1.000
_cell.length_b   1.000
_cell.length_c   1.000
_cell.angle_alpha   90.00
_cell.angle_beta   90.00
_cell.angle_gamma   90.00
#
_symmetry.space_group_name_H-M   'P 1'
#
loop_
_entity.id
_entity.type
_entity.pdbx_description
1 polymer ?
#
loop_
_entity_poly.entity_id
_entity_poly.type
_entity_poly.pdbx_seq_one_letter_code
_entity_poly.pdbx_strand_id
1 'polypeptide(L)'
;MTVLRGTALPAPTAGEVIRAALSAPRDYPGPDRLRYLYAAARQMIQVRLPVVAAQVEDAPGGPERASRERAVDEAEAILCDGLSPSCLAASLTVSALGRALLGLERFAGDDR
;
A
#
# COMPACT_ATOMS: atom_id res chain seq x y z
N MET A 1 -11.93 -14.08 -39.17
CA MET A 1 -11.67 -14.48 -37.78
C MET A 1 -11.10 -13.29 -37.04
N THR A 2 -11.94 -12.57 -36.28
CA THR A 2 -11.54 -11.36 -35.56
C THR A 2 -11.09 -11.76 -34.17
N VAL A 3 -9.79 -11.72 -33.91
CA VAL A 3 -9.24 -11.94 -32.57
C VAL A 3 -9.46 -10.66 -31.77
N LEU A 4 -10.41 -10.68 -30.85
CA LEU A 4 -10.62 -9.63 -29.86
C LEU A 4 -9.35 -9.55 -28.99
N ARG A 5 -8.51 -8.54 -29.23
CA ARG A 5 -7.44 -8.16 -28.31
C ARG A 5 -8.09 -7.82 -26.97
N GLY A 6 -7.91 -8.68 -25.98
CA GLY A 6 -8.32 -8.40 -24.61
C GLY A 6 -7.68 -7.11 -24.15
N THR A 7 -8.50 -6.08 -23.95
CA THR A 7 -8.09 -4.87 -23.26
C THR A 7 -7.83 -5.27 -21.81
N ALA A 8 -6.56 -5.48 -21.46
CA ALA A 8 -6.18 -5.59 -20.07
C ALA A 8 -6.71 -4.36 -19.34
N LEU A 9 -7.54 -4.56 -18.32
CA LEU A 9 -7.97 -3.46 -17.46
C LEU A 9 -6.73 -2.73 -16.96
N PRO A 10 -6.73 -1.38 -16.94
CA PRO A 10 -5.58 -0.64 -16.43
C PRO A 10 -5.31 -1.08 -14.98
N ALA A 11 -4.03 -1.31 -14.68
CA ALA A 11 -3.60 -1.60 -13.31
C ALA A 11 -4.07 -0.45 -12.39
N PRO A 12 -4.54 -0.76 -11.17
CA PRO A 12 -5.03 0.28 -10.27
C PRO A 12 -3.90 1.24 -9.91
N THR A 13 -4.22 2.51 -9.79
CA THR A 13 -3.29 3.50 -9.23
C THR A 13 -3.17 3.31 -7.73
N ALA A 14 -2.06 3.78 -7.14
CA ALA A 14 -1.89 3.75 -5.69
C ALA A 14 -2.99 4.55 -4.98
N GLY A 15 -3.40 5.70 -5.52
CA GLY A 15 -4.50 6.49 -4.97
C GLY A 15 -5.82 5.74 -4.90
N GLU A 16 -6.14 4.92 -5.91
CA GLU A 16 -7.35 4.08 -5.90
C GLU A 16 -7.25 2.95 -4.87
N VAL A 17 -6.09 2.29 -4.78
CA VAL A 17 -5.86 1.21 -3.80
C VAL A 17 -5.92 1.77 -2.38
N ILE A 18 -5.25 2.89 -2.10
CA ILE A 18 -5.28 3.57 -0.79
C ILE A 18 -6.72 3.90 -0.41
N ARG A 19 -7.47 4.56 -1.30
CA ARG A 19 -8.84 4.99 -1.00
C ARG A 19 -9.74 3.79 -0.66
N ALA A 20 -9.70 2.75 -1.48
CA ALA A 20 -10.50 1.55 -1.29
C ALA A 20 -10.07 0.75 -0.04
N ALA A 21 -8.77 0.72 0.26
CA ALA A 21 -8.25 0.05 1.45
C ALA A 21 -8.67 0.78 2.73
N LEU A 22 -8.60 2.11 2.75
CA LEU A 22 -9.00 2.92 3.90
C LEU A 22 -10.51 2.85 4.19
N SER A 23 -11.35 2.64 3.17
CA SER A 23 -12.79 2.48 3.37
C SER A 23 -13.20 1.07 3.82
N ALA A 24 -12.37 0.05 3.61
CA ALA A 24 -12.74 -1.36 3.83
C ALA A 24 -13.27 -1.75 5.23
N PRO A 25 -12.85 -1.11 6.35
CA PRO A 25 -13.44 -1.37 7.66
C PRO A 25 -14.86 -0.79 7.83
N ARG A 26 -15.20 0.25 7.06
CA ARG A 26 -16.50 0.93 7.12
C ARG A 26 -17.49 0.41 6.08
N ASP A 27 -16.97 0.12 4.89
CA ASP A 27 -17.72 -0.40 3.76
C ASP A 27 -17.04 -1.69 3.29
N TYR A 28 -17.54 -2.82 3.79
CA TYR A 28 -16.94 -4.12 3.55
C TYR A 28 -17.06 -4.50 2.07
N PRO A 29 -15.95 -4.60 1.33
CA PRO A 29 -16.01 -4.72 -0.13
C PRO A 29 -16.17 -6.16 -0.63
N GLY A 30 -16.35 -7.12 0.27
CA GLY A 30 -16.36 -8.55 -0.05
C GLY A 30 -14.97 -9.21 0.01
N PRO A 31 -14.92 -10.54 0.15
CA PRO A 31 -13.67 -11.27 0.36
C PRO A 31 -12.73 -11.21 -0.85
N ASP A 32 -13.26 -11.29 -2.08
CA ASP A 32 -12.43 -11.26 -3.29
C ASP A 32 -11.80 -9.89 -3.49
N ARG A 33 -12.56 -8.82 -3.24
CA ARG A 33 -12.04 -7.46 -3.31
C ARG A 33 -11.01 -7.19 -2.21
N LEU A 34 -11.19 -7.73 -1.01
CA LEU A 34 -10.17 -7.65 0.05
C LEU A 34 -8.87 -8.36 -0.34
N ARG A 35 -8.95 -9.58 -0.91
CA ARG A 35 -7.75 -10.29 -1.40
C ARG A 35 -7.03 -9.49 -2.48
N TYR A 36 -7.78 -8.91 -3.40
CA TYR A 36 -7.24 -8.03 -4.43
C TYR A 36 -6.55 -6.80 -3.83
N LEU A 37 -7.21 -6.07 -2.92
CA LEU A 37 -6.64 -4.88 -2.28
C LEU A 37 -5.41 -5.23 -1.43
N TYR A 38 -5.42 -6.35 -0.72
CA TYR A 38 -4.27 -6.86 0.02
C TYR A 38 -3.08 -7.10 -0.90
N ALA A 39 -3.27 -7.85 -2.00
CA ALA A 39 -2.19 -8.15 -2.95
C ALA A 39 -1.65 -6.88 -3.63
N ALA A 40 -2.55 -6.01 -4.10
CA ALA A 40 -2.18 -4.76 -4.77
C ALA A 40 -1.41 -3.81 -3.83
N ALA A 41 -1.90 -3.59 -2.61
CA ALA A 41 -1.26 -2.72 -1.65
C ALA A 41 0.13 -3.25 -1.26
N ARG A 42 0.27 -4.56 -1.01
CA ARG A 42 1.57 -5.18 -0.70
C ARG A 42 2.58 -5.00 -1.83
N GLN A 43 2.18 -5.29 -3.07
CA GLN A 43 3.04 -5.09 -4.23
C GLN A 43 3.50 -3.63 -4.33
N MET A 44 2.58 -2.68 -4.16
CA MET A 44 2.89 -1.25 -4.23
C MET A 44 3.84 -0.81 -3.11
N ILE A 45 3.65 -1.30 -1.88
CA ILE A 45 4.54 -1.06 -0.74
C ILE A 45 5.93 -1.62 -1.04
N GLN A 46 6.03 -2.86 -1.51
CA GLN A 46 7.32 -3.50 -1.84
C GLN A 46 8.12 -2.72 -2.89
N VAL A 47 7.45 -2.03 -3.81
CA VAL A 47 8.11 -1.17 -4.82
C VAL A 47 8.61 0.15 -4.22
N ARG A 48 7.86 0.75 -3.29
CA ARG A 48 8.15 2.10 -2.75
C ARG A 48 9.08 2.09 -1.54
N LEU A 49 9.00 1.03 -0.73
CA LEU A 49 9.80 0.86 0.47
C LEU A 49 11.30 1.06 0.24
N PRO A 50 11.95 0.44 -0.77
CA PRO A 50 13.38 0.65 -1.00
C PRO A 50 13.72 2.10 -1.41
N VAL A 51 12.81 2.80 -2.08
CA VAL A 51 13.01 4.21 -2.46
C VAL A 51 13.04 5.09 -1.22
N VAL A 52 12.05 4.95 -0.33
CA VAL A 52 11.97 5.74 0.90
C VAL A 52 13.09 5.36 1.89
N ALA A 53 13.47 4.09 1.94
CA ALA A 53 14.62 3.63 2.74
C ALA A 53 15.93 4.27 2.27
N ALA A 54 16.17 4.36 0.96
CA ALA A 54 17.35 5.06 0.43
C ALA A 54 17.34 6.56 0.82
N GLN A 55 16.18 7.22 0.75
CA GLN A 55 16.05 8.61 1.21
C GLN A 55 16.36 8.80 2.70
N VAL A 56 16.14 7.79 3.55
CA VAL A 56 16.52 7.84 4.98
C VAL A 56 18.03 7.84 5.15
N GLU A 57 18.73 6.99 4.40
CA GLU A 57 20.20 6.88 4.46
C GLU A 57 20.87 8.19 4.01
N ASP A 58 20.32 8.84 2.99
CA ASP A 58 20.84 10.09 2.43
C ASP A 58 20.41 11.35 3.22
N ALA A 59 19.36 11.25 4.05
CA ALA A 59 18.81 12.40 4.76
C ALA A 59 19.64 12.80 5.99
N PRO A 60 19.92 14.11 6.19
CA PRO A 60 20.51 14.60 7.42
C PRO A 60 19.55 14.33 8.61
N GLY A 61 20.12 14.20 9.81
CA GLY A 61 19.34 14.01 11.02
C GLY A 61 18.29 15.11 11.22
N GLY A 62 17.09 14.73 11.67
CA GLY A 62 16.02 15.69 11.89
C GLY A 62 14.62 15.05 11.89
N PRO A 63 13.57 15.86 12.10
CA PRO A 63 12.20 15.39 12.19
C PRO A 63 11.69 14.74 10.90
N GLU A 64 12.18 15.18 9.73
CA GLU A 64 11.81 14.59 8.44
C GLU A 64 12.41 13.20 8.25
N ARG A 65 13.70 13.01 8.57
CA ARG A 65 14.33 11.69 8.58
C ARG A 65 13.58 10.73 9.51
N ALA A 66 13.29 11.17 10.74
CA ALA A 66 12.54 10.37 11.71
C ALA A 66 11.11 10.02 11.21
N SER A 67 10.49 10.89 10.40
CA SER A 67 9.19 10.61 9.78
C SER A 67 9.29 9.56 8.66
N ARG A 68 10.37 9.60 7.87
CA ARG A 68 10.65 8.58 6.83
C ARG A 68 10.98 7.22 7.45
N GLU A 69 11.83 7.20 8.49
CA GLU A 69 12.16 5.99 9.27
C GLU A 69 10.89 5.31 9.79
N ARG A 70 9.99 6.06 10.43
CA ARG A 70 8.70 5.51 10.90
C ARG A 70 7.85 4.93 9.76
N ALA A 71 7.80 5.59 8.61
CA ALA A 71 7.03 5.09 7.47
C ALA A 71 7.62 3.78 6.91
N VAL A 72 8.94 3.63 6.93
CA VAL A 72 9.62 2.37 6.58
C VAL A 72 9.30 1.30 7.61
N ASP A 73 9.48 1.57 8.90
CA ASP A 73 9.20 0.62 9.99
C ASP A 73 7.76 0.12 9.97
N GLU A 74 6.79 1.02 9.80
CA GLU A 74 5.36 0.68 9.68
C GLU A 74 5.08 -0.21 8.46
N ALA A 75 5.72 0.09 7.33
CA ALA A 75 5.57 -0.67 6.10
C ALA A 75 6.19 -2.08 6.20
N GLU A 76 7.36 -2.21 6.82
CA GLU A 76 7.99 -3.51 7.08
C GLU A 76 7.14 -4.36 8.04
N ALA A 77 6.68 -3.76 9.14
CA ALA A 77 5.85 -4.44 10.11
C ALA A 77 4.57 -5.00 9.47
N ILE A 78 3.86 -4.20 8.66
CA ILE A 78 2.60 -4.66 8.04
C ILE A 78 2.82 -5.67 6.91
N LEU A 79 4.01 -5.71 6.28
CA LEU A 79 4.32 -6.73 5.29
C LEU A 79 4.50 -8.12 5.91
N CYS A 80 4.79 -8.22 7.20
CA CYS A 80 4.80 -9.50 7.92
C CYS A 80 3.38 -10.07 8.14
N ASP A 81 2.34 -9.24 8.05
CA ASP A 81 0.97 -9.65 8.35
C ASP A 81 0.31 -10.41 7.18
N GLY A 82 -0.24 -11.58 7.51
CA GLY A 82 -1.11 -12.35 6.65
C GLY A 82 -2.54 -11.82 6.63
N LEU A 83 -3.31 -12.17 5.59
CA LEU A 83 -4.73 -11.85 5.55
C LEU A 83 -5.53 -12.87 6.39
N SER A 84 -6.17 -12.39 7.45
CA SER A 84 -7.03 -13.21 8.32
C SER A 84 -8.27 -13.73 7.58
N PRO A 85 -8.81 -14.92 7.94
CA PRO A 85 -10.11 -15.38 7.43
C PRO A 85 -11.30 -14.60 8.02
N SER A 86 -11.11 -13.87 9.13
CA SER A 86 -12.16 -13.02 9.71
C SER A 86 -12.35 -11.77 8.84
N CYS A 87 -13.59 -11.49 8.43
CA CYS A 87 -13.93 -10.34 7.60
C CYS A 87 -13.45 -9.02 8.22
N LEU A 88 -13.70 -8.82 9.51
CA LEU A 88 -13.29 -7.59 10.21
C LEU A 88 -11.76 -7.49 10.29
N ALA A 89 -11.09 -8.57 10.69
CA ALA A 89 -9.63 -8.56 10.79
C ALA A 89 -8.97 -8.34 9.41
N ALA A 90 -9.48 -8.97 8.36
CA ALA A 90 -9.03 -8.78 6.99
C ALA A 90 -9.21 -7.32 6.52
N SER A 91 -10.37 -6.70 6.80
CA SER A 91 -10.59 -5.28 6.50
C SER A 91 -9.64 -4.37 7.25
N LEU A 92 -9.31 -4.67 8.51
CA LEU A 92 -8.36 -3.90 9.31
C LEU A 92 -6.93 -4.05 8.78
N THR A 93 -6.49 -5.26 8.43
CA THR A 93 -5.19 -5.50 7.78
C THR A 93 -5.08 -4.74 6.46
N VAL A 94 -6.10 -4.80 5.61
CA VAL A 94 -6.13 -4.04 4.35
C VAL A 94 -6.09 -2.54 4.61
N SER A 95 -6.82 -2.03 5.60
CA SER A 95 -6.78 -0.61 5.97
C SER A 95 -5.39 -0.18 6.46
N ALA A 96 -4.72 -1.03 7.25
CA ALA A 96 -3.35 -0.77 7.71
C ALA A 96 -2.35 -0.72 6.54
N LEU A 97 -2.44 -1.66 5.59
CA LEU A 97 -1.68 -1.60 4.34
C LEU A 97 -1.94 -0.31 3.57
N GLY A 98 -3.20 0.15 3.49
CA GLY A 98 -3.55 1.42 2.87
C GLY A 98 -2.90 2.63 3.54
N ARG A 99 -2.77 2.64 4.87
CA ARG A 99 -2.09 3.71 5.61
C ARG A 99 -0.57 3.68 5.40
N ALA A 100 0.05 2.51 5.47
CA ALA A 100 1.47 2.34 5.21
C ALA A 100 1.82 2.80 3.78
N LEU A 101 1.02 2.38 2.79
CA LEU A 101 1.18 2.81 1.40
C LEU A 101 1.04 4.34 1.25
N LEU A 102 0.06 4.96 1.92
CA LEU A 102 -0.09 6.41 1.93
C LEU A 102 1.13 7.11 2.54
N GLY A 103 1.67 6.58 3.63
CA GLY A 103 2.89 7.09 4.26
C GLY A 103 4.08 7.07 3.31
N LEU A 104 4.29 5.95 2.62
CA LEU A 104 5.36 5.83 1.62
C LEU A 104 5.14 6.73 0.40
N GLU A 105 3.91 6.81 -0.12
CA GLU A 105 3.59 7.67 -1.28
C GLU A 105 3.85 9.14 -1.02
N ARG A 106 3.69 9.59 0.23
CA ARG A 106 4.01 10.96 0.61
C ARG A 106 5.47 11.32 0.35
N PHE A 107 6.39 10.38 0.53
CA PHE A 107 7.83 10.62 0.41
C PHE A 107 8.40 10.19 -0.95
N ALA A 108 7.85 9.13 -1.54
CA ALA A 108 8.25 8.68 -2.88
C ALA A 108 7.92 9.72 -3.98
N GLY A 109 7.00 10.65 -3.71
CA GLY A 109 6.64 11.75 -4.62
C GLY A 109 7.50 13.02 -4.50
N ASP A 110 8.34 13.14 -3.47
CA ASP A 110 9.13 14.36 -3.19
C ASP A 110 10.41 14.49 -4.05
N ASP A 111 10.68 13.55 -4.95
CA ASP A 111 11.80 13.58 -5.91
C ASP A 111 11.53 14.47 -7.15
N ARG A 112 10.58 15.42 -7.08
CA ARG A 112 10.17 16.30 -8.21
C ARG A 112 10.39 17.78 -7.95
#